data_AF-A0A9E4BR77-F1
#
_entry.id   AF-A0A9E4BR77-F1
#
_cell.length_a   1.000
_cell.length_b   1.000
_cell.length_c   1.000
_cell.angle_alpha   90.00
_cell.angle_beta   90.00
_cell.angle_gamma   90.00
#
_symmetry.space_group_name_H-M   'P 1'
#
loop_
_entity.id
_entity.type
_entity.pdbx_description
1 polymer ?
#
loop_
_entity_poly.entity_id
_entity_poly.type
_entity_poly.pdbx_seq_one_letter_code
_entity_poly.pdbx_strand_id
1 'polypeptide(L)' 'MGDDAEGDILKPDVSTLYVSDLDGTLLGNDTSLSQYSKDTLNAMLDQGLLFTVAGARSIASMVRLPAHV' A
#
# COMPACT_ATOMS: atom_id res chain seq x y z
N MET A 1 1.88 -44.56 3.12
CA MET A 1 0.65 -44.06 2.46
C MET A 1 -0.05 -43.25 3.55
N GLY A 2 0.44 -42.09 3.92
CA GLY A 2 0.43 -40.85 3.14
C GLY A 2 -0.40 -39.86 3.95
N ASP A 3 0.02 -39.61 5.20
CA ASP A 3 -0.51 -38.53 6.03
C ASP A 3 0.23 -37.26 5.63
N ASP A 4 -0.02 -36.82 4.41
CA ASP A 4 0.50 -35.58 3.87
C ASP A 4 -0.46 -34.47 4.26
N ALA A 5 -0.50 -34.18 5.57
CA ALA A 5 -1.06 -32.96 6.12
C ALA A 5 -0.12 -31.79 5.80
N GLU A 6 0.08 -31.53 4.51
CA GLU A 6 0.60 -30.26 4.00
C GLU A 6 -0.51 -29.23 4.23
N GLY A 7 -0.55 -28.70 5.45
CA GLY A 7 -1.43 -27.62 5.83
C GLY A 7 -1.30 -26.51 4.81
N ASP A 8 -2.43 -26.17 4.19
CA ASP A 8 -2.64 -25.06 3.28
C ASP A 8 -2.47 -23.74 4.07
N ILE A 9 -1.24 -23.47 4.51
CA ILE A 9 -0.87 -22.23 5.17
C ILE A 9 -0.71 -21.20 4.06
N LEU A 10 -1.84 -20.53 3.77
CA LEU A 10 -1.93 -19.27 3.04
C LEU A 10 -1.69 -19.37 1.53
N LYS A 11 -2.66 -19.93 0.81
CA LYS A 11 -3.03 -19.32 -0.48
C LYS A 11 -3.86 -18.08 -0.15
N PRO A 12 -3.37 -16.85 -0.37
CA PRO A 12 -4.20 -15.68 -0.16
C PRO A 12 -5.38 -15.77 -1.13
N ASP A 13 -6.56 -16.01 -0.57
CA ASP A 13 -7.81 -15.88 -1.29
C ASP A 13 -7.90 -14.42 -1.78
N VAL A 14 -8.40 -14.28 -2.99
CA VAL A 14 -8.24 -13.09 -3.82
C VAL A 14 -8.88 -11.88 -3.11
N SER A 15 -8.06 -10.98 -2.54
CA SER A 15 -8.29 -9.54 -2.25
C SER A 15 -7.68 -9.06 -0.91
N THR A 16 -6.38 -9.25 -0.70
CA THR A 16 -5.69 -8.61 0.45
C THR A 16 -5.64 -7.10 0.26
N LEU A 17 -6.39 -6.35 1.08
CA LEU A 17 -6.34 -4.89 1.13
C LEU A 17 -5.23 -4.42 2.07
N TYR A 18 -4.29 -3.67 1.52
CA TYR A 18 -3.23 -3.01 2.27
C TYR A 18 -3.68 -1.60 2.66
N VAL A 19 -3.62 -1.30 3.95
CA VAL A 19 -3.96 0.02 4.50
C VAL A 19 -2.70 0.62 5.09
N SER A 20 -2.28 1.79 4.61
CA SER A 20 -1.12 2.51 5.13
C SER A 20 -1.56 3.82 5.79
N ASP A 21 -0.93 4.18 6.91
CA ASP A 21 -1.06 5.53 7.46
C ASP A 21 -0.31 6.54 6.56
N LEU A 22 -0.75 7.80 6.54
CA LEU A 22 -0.26 8.80 5.60
C LEU A 22 0.99 9.53 6.10
N ASP A 23 0.87 10.31 7.18
CA ASP A 23 1.95 11.17 7.67
C ASP A 23 2.92 10.35 8.56
N GLY A 24 4.21 10.34 8.22
CA GLY A 24 5.21 9.61 9.00
C GLY A 24 5.26 8.09 8.75
N THR A 25 4.43 7.58 7.83
CA THR A 25 4.47 6.17 7.38
C THR A 25 4.62 6.09 5.86
N LEU A 26 3.59 6.46 5.09
CA LEU A 26 3.70 6.51 3.63
C LEU A 26 4.49 7.74 3.15
N LEU A 27 4.23 8.89 3.77
CA LEU A 27 4.95 10.12 3.51
C LEU A 27 6.15 10.24 4.45
N GLY A 28 7.27 10.66 3.90
CA GLY A 28 8.45 11.03 4.68
C GLY A 28 8.18 12.25 5.58
N ASN A 29 9.18 12.60 6.40
CA ASN A 29 9.08 13.73 7.32
C ASN A 29 8.82 15.09 6.63
N ASP A 30 9.12 15.19 5.34
CA ASP A 30 8.83 16.34 4.48
C ASP A 30 7.42 16.30 3.87
N THR A 31 6.57 15.36 4.30
CA THR A 31 5.23 15.13 3.74
C THR A 31 5.27 14.74 2.26
N SER A 32 6.40 14.21 1.78
CA SER A 32 6.58 13.79 0.39
C SER A 32 6.69 12.27 0.27
N LEU A 33 6.27 11.75 -0.88
CA LEU A 33 6.48 10.35 -1.24
C LEU A 33 7.74 10.28 -2.13
N SER A 34 8.71 9.46 -1.72
CA SER A 34 9.96 9.28 -2.48
C SER A 34 9.69 8.74 -3.89
N GLN A 35 10.55 9.06 -4.85
CA GLN A 35 10.40 8.56 -6.22
C GLN A 35 10.40 7.03 -6.27
N TYR A 36 11.28 6.38 -5.50
CA TYR A 36 11.33 4.92 -5.39
C TYR A 36 10.01 4.33 -4.87
N SER A 37 9.43 4.93 -3.83
CA SER A 37 8.14 4.50 -3.26
C SER A 37 7.00 4.69 -4.26
N LYS A 38 6.99 5.82 -5.00
CA LYS A 38 6.02 6.08 -6.09
C LYS A 38 6.09 5.00 -7.16
N ASP A 39 7.28 4.76 -7.69
CA ASP A 39 7.47 3.83 -8.83
C ASP A 39 7.12 2.39 -8.42
N THR A 40 7.53 1.98 -7.23
CA THR A 40 7.23 0.64 -6.70
C THR A 40 5.74 0.48 -6.42
N LEU A 41 5.12 1.46 -5.76
CA LEU A 41 3.69 1.40 -5.45
C LEU A 41 2.84 1.39 -6.72
N ASN A 42 3.17 2.23 -7.71
CA ASN A 42 2.49 2.23 -9.00
C ASN A 42 2.63 0.88 -9.71
N ALA A 43 3.84 0.30 -9.76
CA ALA A 43 4.05 -1.02 -10.37
C ALA A 43 3.25 -2.12 -9.66
N MET A 44 3.08 -2.04 -8.34
CA MET A 44 2.28 -3.00 -7.58
C MET A 44 0.77 -2.80 -7.78
N LEU A 45 0.30 -1.55 -7.86
CA LEU A 45 -1.09 -1.22 -8.20
C LEU A 45 -1.47 -1.76 -9.58
N ASP A 46 -0.59 -1.60 -10.57
CA ASP A 46 -0.77 -2.14 -11.93
C ASP A 46 -0.86 -3.68 -11.95
N GLN A 47 -0.23 -4.35 -10.97
CA GLN A 47 -0.30 -5.80 -10.79
C GLN A 47 -1.55 -6.26 -10.01
N GLY A 48 -2.43 -5.34 -9.63
CA GLY A 48 -3.68 -5.64 -8.92
C GLY A 48 -3.59 -5.56 -7.40
N LEU A 49 -2.57 -4.90 -6.85
CA LEU A 49 -2.50 -4.59 -5.42
C LEU A 49 -3.72 -3.75 -5.00
N LEU A 50 -4.49 -4.24 -4.04
CA LEU A 50 -5.52 -3.44 -3.38
C LEU A 50 -4.85 -2.63 -2.27
N PHE A 51 -4.73 -1.31 -2.47
CA PHE A 51 -4.08 -0.41 -1.52
C PHE A 51 -4.96 0.81 -1.25
N THR A 52 -5.04 1.20 0.02
CA THR A 52 -5.66 2.45 0.45
C THR A 52 -4.85 3.09 1.56
N VAL A 53 -5.08 4.38 1.77
CA VAL A 53 -4.48 5.14 2.86
C VAL A 53 -5.51 5.44 3.93
N ALA A 54 -5.10 5.41 5.19
CA ALA A 54 -5.84 5.92 6.33
C ALA A 54 -5.09 7.15 6.86
N GLY A 55 -5.81 8.19 7.26
CA GLY A 55 -5.18 9.39 7.80
C GLY A 55 -6.22 10.33 8.40
N ALA A 56 -5.78 11.19 9.32
CA ALA A 56 -6.64 12.20 9.95
C ALA A 56 -6.85 13.46 9.08
N ARG A 57 -6.21 13.52 7.91
CA ARG A 57 -6.34 14.66 7.00
C ARG A 57 -7.63 14.55 6.19
N SER A 58 -8.31 15.68 5.98
CA SER A 58 -9.43 15.75 5.04
C SER A 58 -8.99 15.31 3.64
N ILE A 59 -9.90 14.67 2.88
CA ILE A 59 -9.65 14.25 1.49
C ILE A 59 -9.12 15.41 0.64
N ALA A 60 -9.62 16.63 0.87
CA ALA A 60 -9.17 17.83 0.16
C ALA A 60 -7.67 18.12 0.36
N SER A 61 -7.11 17.78 1.53
CA SER A 61 -5.69 17.94 1.85
C SER A 61 -4.85 16.79 1.27
N MET A 62 -5.41 15.57 1.19
CA MET A 62 -4.74 14.40 0.61
C MET A 62 -4.61 14.48 -0.91
N VAL A 63 -5.66 14.92 -1.60
CA VAL A 63 -5.65 15.13 -3.06
C VAL A 63 -4.67 16.22 -3.48
N ARG A 64 -4.32 17.13 -2.56
CA ARG A 64 -3.50 18.31 -2.83
C ARG A 64 -2.07 18.20 -2.32
N LEU A 65 -1.62 17.00 -1.97
CA LEU A 65 -0.21 16.79 -1.66
C LEU A 65 0.64 17.29 -2.84
N PRO A 66 1.62 18.18 -2.61
CA PRO A 66 2.39 18.77 -3.67
C PRO A 66 3.18 17.67 -4.38
N ALA A 67 2.82 17.41 -5.65
CA ALA A 67 3.67 16.69 -6.57
C ALA A 67 4.86 17.60 -6.88
N HIS A 68 5.86 17.60 -6.01
CA HIS A 68 7.13 18.22 -6.36
C HIS A 68 7.73 17.40 -7.51
N VAL A 69 7.80 18.04 -8.67
CA VAL A 69 8.50 17.60 -9.89
C VAL A 69 10.00 17.81 -9.76
#